data_AF-A0A7S2VSK7-F1
#
_entry.id   AF-A0A7S2VSK7-F1
#
_cell.length_a   1.000
_cell.length_b   1.000
_cell.length_c   1.000
_cell.angle_alpha   90.00
_cell.angle_beta   90.00
_cell.angle_gamma   90.00
#
_symmetry.space_group_name_H-M   'P 1'
#
loop_
_entity.id
_entity.type
_entity.pdbx_description
1 polymer ?
#
loop_
_entity_poly.entity_id
_entity_poly.type
_entity_poly.pdbx_seq_one_letter_code
_entity_poly.pdbx_strand_id
1 'polypeptide(L)'
;GSPPPAPAGLLAVQFGQCRSFSEGILQEASEEQIEGDSEEAFWRRRYRKVTRRRARMHHQIEAAHDQLRAFHDLGRESLVASGRLDPEDADRFARIDERLYKLQRHPEQLEFYDW
;
A
#
# COMPACT_ATOMS: atom_id res chain seq x y z
N GLY A 1 -32.99 -37.53 17.18
CA GLY A 1 -32.93 -36.22 16.52
C GLY A 1 -31.50 -35.97 16.15
N SER A 2 -31.18 -36.00 14.86
CA SER A 2 -29.83 -35.72 14.35
C SER A 2 -29.57 -34.21 14.35
N PRO A 3 -28.34 -33.76 14.65
CA PRO A 3 -28.01 -32.34 14.57
C PRO A 3 -27.95 -31.87 13.10
N PRO A 4 -28.22 -30.59 12.82
CA PRO A 4 -28.17 -30.05 11.46
C PRO A 4 -26.72 -29.92 10.95
N PRO A 5 -26.49 -30.04 9.62
CA PRO A 5 -25.18 -29.82 9.03
C PRO A 5 -24.78 -28.35 9.09
N ALA A 6 -23.52 -28.09 9.41
CA ALA A 6 -22.95 -26.75 9.46
C ALA A 6 -22.96 -26.08 8.06
N PRO A 7 -23.13 -24.74 7.98
CA PRO A 7 -23.12 -24.03 6.72
C PRO A 7 -21.70 -24.03 6.10
N ALA A 8 -21.60 -24.62 4.92
CA ALA A 8 -20.49 -24.45 4.01
C ALA A 8 -20.50 -23.04 3.42
N GLY A 9 -19.35 -22.37 3.41
CA GLY A 9 -19.15 -21.16 2.60
C GLY A 9 -18.76 -19.90 3.37
N LEU A 10 -17.71 -19.97 4.19
CA LEU A 10 -16.90 -18.77 4.44
C LEU A 10 -15.88 -18.67 3.30
N LEU A 11 -16.18 -17.79 2.35
CA LEU A 11 -15.26 -17.34 1.32
C LEU A 11 -14.00 -16.85 2.01
N ALA A 12 -12.91 -17.61 1.85
CA ALA A 12 -11.58 -17.15 2.20
C ALA A 12 -11.28 -15.91 1.36
N VAL A 13 -11.39 -14.74 1.98
CA VAL A 13 -10.78 -13.52 1.47
C VAL A 13 -9.29 -13.83 1.39
N GLN A 14 -8.79 -14.06 0.18
CA GLN A 14 -7.36 -14.13 -0.09
C GLN A 14 -6.79 -12.74 0.19
N PHE A 15 -6.45 -12.48 1.45
CA PHE A 15 -5.48 -11.47 1.78
C PHE A 15 -4.22 -11.83 1.01
N GLY A 16 -3.89 -10.98 0.03
CA GLY A 16 -2.72 -11.17 -0.83
C GLY A 16 -1.52 -11.52 0.03
N GLN A 17 -0.79 -12.55 -0.39
CA GLN A 17 0.40 -13.04 0.29
C GLN A 17 1.35 -11.87 0.61
N CYS A 18 1.30 -11.38 1.84
CA CYS A 18 2.33 -10.52 2.40
C CYS A 18 3.57 -11.39 2.56
N ARG A 19 4.34 -11.56 1.48
CA ARG A 19 5.71 -12.06 1.58
C ARG A 19 6.42 -11.14 2.55
N SER A 20 6.82 -11.69 3.67
CA SER A 20 7.52 -10.94 4.71
C SER A 20 8.80 -10.33 4.12
N PHE A 21 9.19 -9.15 4.60
CA PHE A 21 10.43 -8.46 4.21
C PHE A 21 11.65 -9.40 4.27
N SER A 22 11.63 -10.40 5.16
CA SER A 22 12.63 -11.44 5.33
C SER A 22 12.63 -12.52 4.23
N GLU A 23 11.47 -12.93 3.70
CA GLU A 23 11.39 -13.97 2.66
C GLU A 23 11.89 -13.48 1.30
N GLY A 24 11.69 -12.20 1.00
CA GLY A 24 12.28 -11.57 -0.18
C GLY A 24 13.81 -11.57 -0.14
N ILE A 25 14.42 -11.39 1.04
CA ILE A 25 15.88 -11.34 1.21
C ILE A 25 16.51 -12.74 1.08
N LEU A 26 15.85 -13.79 1.57
CA LEU A 26 16.39 -15.15 1.56
C LEU A 26 16.35 -15.82 0.18
N GLN A 27 15.30 -15.60 -0.61
CA GLN A 27 15.23 -16.10 -1.99
C GLN A 27 16.20 -15.36 -2.93
N GLU A 28 16.61 -14.16 -2.53
CA GLU A 28 17.47 -13.25 -3.28
C GLU A 28 18.98 -13.51 -3.15
N ALA A 29 19.39 -14.32 -2.16
CA ALA A 29 20.78 -14.68 -1.90
C ALA A 29 21.24 -15.93 -2.69
N SER A 30 20.31 -16.75 -3.17
CA SER A 30 20.63 -18.02 -3.85
C SER A 30 20.97 -17.89 -5.34
N GLU A 31 20.81 -16.71 -5.95
CA GLU A 31 21.12 -16.48 -7.38
C GLU A 31 22.54 -15.92 -7.64
N GLU A 32 23.35 -15.71 -6.58
CA GLU A 32 24.68 -15.10 -6.65
C GLU A 32 25.80 -16.14 -6.89
N GLN A 33 25.70 -16.92 -7.97
CA GLN A 33 26.84 -17.64 -8.54
C GLN A 33 26.82 -17.51 -10.06
N ILE A 34 27.33 -16.38 -10.57
CA ILE A 34 27.69 -16.25 -11.99
C ILE A 34 29.19 -16.04 -12.03
N GLU A 35 29.90 -17.16 -12.16
CA GLU A 35 31.35 -17.21 -12.33
C GLU A 35 31.71 -16.55 -13.67
N GLY A 36 32.43 -15.43 -13.64
CA GLY A 36 32.99 -14.77 -14.83
C GLY A 36 32.34 -13.45 -15.30
N ASP A 37 31.44 -12.84 -14.53
CA ASP A 37 30.91 -11.52 -14.90
C ASP A 37 31.92 -10.37 -14.73
N SER A 38 31.91 -9.44 -15.67
CA SER A 38 32.62 -8.17 -15.50
C SER A 38 32.01 -7.36 -14.35
N GLU A 39 32.83 -6.55 -13.69
CA GLU A 39 32.40 -5.67 -12.60
C GLU A 39 31.19 -4.79 -13.00
N GLU A 40 31.16 -4.32 -14.25
CA GLU A 40 30.05 -3.53 -14.77
C GLU A 40 28.74 -4.33 -14.87
N ALA A 41 28.81 -5.60 -15.28
CA ALA A 41 27.64 -6.48 -15.34
C ALA A 41 27.08 -6.76 -13.93
N PHE A 42 27.97 -6.95 -12.95
CA PHE A 42 27.61 -7.07 -11.54
C PHE A 42 26.84 -5.84 -11.03
N TRP A 43 27.40 -4.63 -11.21
CA TRP A 43 26.75 -3.40 -10.74
C TRP A 43 25.43 -3.11 -11.46
N ARG A 44 25.34 -3.37 -12.77
CA ARG A 44 24.09 -3.22 -13.52
C ARG A 44 22.97 -4.11 -12.97
N ARG A 45 23.26 -5.37 -12.63
CA ARG A 45 22.25 -6.27 -12.02
C ARG A 45 21.83 -5.77 -10.65
N ARG A 46 22.79 -5.41 -9.80
CA ARG A 46 22.50 -4.91 -8.44
C ARG A 46 21.68 -3.63 -8.49
N TYR A 47 22.03 -2.70 -9.38
CA TYR A 47 21.26 -1.49 -9.60
C TYR A 47 19.83 -1.80 -10.06
N ARG A 48 19.64 -2.65 -11.08
CA ARG A 48 18.31 -3.08 -11.53
C ARG A 48 17.48 -3.69 -10.40
N LYS A 49 18.10 -4.51 -9.53
CA LYS A 49 17.45 -5.13 -8.38
C LYS A 49 16.97 -4.08 -7.37
N VAL A 50 17.85 -3.15 -6.99
CA VAL A 50 17.51 -2.04 -6.09
C VAL A 50 16.40 -1.17 -6.69
N THR A 51 16.49 -0.83 -7.98
CA THR A 51 15.48 -0.01 -8.67
C THR A 51 14.13 -0.70 -8.76
N ARG A 52 14.09 -2.00 -9.11
CA ARG A 52 12.85 -2.79 -9.11
C ARG A 52 12.22 -2.87 -7.73
N ARG A 53 13.04 -3.10 -6.70
CA ARG A 53 12.57 -3.13 -5.30
C ARG A 53 11.99 -1.80 -4.88
N ARG A 54 12.69 -0.70 -5.19
CA ARG A 54 12.23 0.67 -4.92
C ARG A 54 10.89 0.95 -5.63
N ALA A 55 10.78 0.62 -6.92
CA ALA A 55 9.54 0.80 -7.68
C ALA A 55 8.37 0.02 -7.07
N ARG A 56 8.57 -1.26 -6.68
CA ARG A 56 7.55 -2.06 -5.98
C ARG A 56 7.11 -1.41 -4.67
N MET A 57 8.07 -0.92 -3.88
CA MET A 57 7.77 -0.24 -2.61
C MET A 57 6.94 1.03 -2.85
N HIS A 58 7.27 1.85 -3.86
CA HIS A 58 6.46 3.02 -4.21
C HIS A 58 5.03 2.63 -4.58
N HIS A 59 4.85 1.60 -5.40
CA HIS A 59 3.49 1.12 -5.74
C HIS A 59 2.71 0.61 -4.52
N GLN A 60 3.38 -0.05 -3.56
CA GLN A 60 2.74 -0.48 -2.32
C GLN A 60 2.29 0.71 -1.47
N ILE A 61 3.11 1.75 -1.40
CA ILE A 61 2.76 3.00 -0.70
C ILE A 61 1.57 3.68 -1.38
N GLU A 62 1.59 3.82 -2.71
CA GLU A 62 0.46 4.39 -3.46
C GLU A 62 -0.83 3.60 -3.24
N ALA A 63 -0.77 2.27 -3.33
CA ALA A 63 -1.93 1.41 -3.08
C ALA A 63 -2.47 1.55 -1.66
N ALA A 64 -1.61 1.70 -0.66
CA ALA A 64 -2.03 1.94 0.73
C ALA A 64 -2.72 3.30 0.89
N HIS A 65 -2.24 4.34 0.21
CA HIS A 65 -2.91 5.64 0.21
C HIS A 65 -4.30 5.58 -0.44
N ASP A 66 -4.44 4.87 -1.56
CA ASP A 66 -5.74 4.70 -2.22
C ASP A 66 -6.75 3.93 -1.34
N GLN A 67 -6.29 2.90 -0.61
CA GLN A 67 -7.10 2.17 0.36
C GLN A 67 -7.55 3.07 1.53
N LEU A 68 -6.66 3.89 2.07
CA LEU A 68 -6.99 4.84 3.14
C LEU A 68 -8.04 5.84 2.67
N ARG A 69 -7.91 6.37 1.45
CA ARG A 69 -8.90 7.28 0.86
C ARG A 69 -10.28 6.63 0.82
N ALA A 70 -10.37 5.43 0.26
CA ALA A 70 -11.62 4.69 0.19
C ALA A 70 -12.21 4.42 1.59
N PHE A 71 -11.37 4.10 2.57
CA PHE A 71 -11.81 3.91 3.95
C PHE A 71 -12.42 5.19 4.56
N HIS A 72 -11.78 6.34 4.38
CA HIS A 72 -12.29 7.62 4.87
C HIS A 72 -13.60 8.01 4.19
N ASP A 73 -13.71 7.82 2.87
CA ASP A 73 -14.93 8.11 2.11
C ASP A 73 -16.12 7.27 2.62
N LEU A 74 -15.94 5.95 2.74
CA LEU A 74 -16.96 5.05 3.30
C LEU A 74 -17.30 5.37 4.75
N GLY A 75 -16.30 5.75 5.56
CA GLY A 75 -16.49 6.16 6.95
C GLY A 75 -17.38 7.39 7.06
N ARG A 76 -17.16 8.41 6.23
CA ARG A 76 -17.99 9.62 6.20
C ARG A 76 -19.40 9.32 5.73
N GLU A 77 -19.56 8.56 4.65
CA GLU A 77 -20.89 8.14 4.15
C GLU A 77 -21.70 7.42 5.23
N SER A 78 -21.06 6.51 5.97
CA SER A 78 -21.69 5.78 7.08
C SER A 78 -22.10 6.70 8.25
N LEU A 79 -21.26 7.69 8.58
CA LEU A 79 -21.57 8.67 9.62
C LEU A 79 -22.72 9.60 9.23
N VAL A 80 -22.79 10.00 7.95
CA VAL A 80 -23.91 10.78 7.41
C VAL A 80 -25.19 9.96 7.41
N ALA A 81 -25.13 8.72 6.93
CA ALA A 81 -26.30 7.82 6.90
C ALA A 81 -26.85 7.51 8.29
N SER A 82 -26.00 7.47 9.31
CA SER A 82 -26.41 7.28 10.72
C SER A 82 -26.84 8.58 11.43
N GLY A 83 -26.78 9.73 10.75
CA GLY A 83 -27.11 11.04 11.31
C GLY A 83 -26.12 11.53 12.37
N ARG A 84 -24.94 10.90 12.47
CA ARG A 84 -23.88 11.27 13.43
C ARG A 84 -22.97 12.37 12.89
N LEU A 85 -23.08 12.66 11.60
CA LEU A 85 -22.32 13.70 10.91
C LEU A 85 -23.26 14.41 9.94
N ASP A 86 -23.23 15.74 9.97
CA ASP A 86 -23.98 16.55 9.02
C ASP A 86 -23.35 16.45 7.61
N PRO A 87 -24.14 16.42 6.52
CA PRO A 87 -23.60 16.38 5.16
C PRO A 87 -22.63 17.54 4.84
N GLU A 88 -22.89 18.76 5.32
CA GLU A 88 -22.00 19.90 5.04
C GLU A 88 -20.64 19.74 5.74
N ASP A 89 -20.66 19.19 6.95
CA ASP A 89 -19.42 18.86 7.68
C ASP A 89 -18.68 17.69 7.02
N ALA A 90 -19.40 16.69 6.49
CA ALA A 90 -18.80 15.59 5.73
C ALA A 90 -18.07 16.10 4.47
N ASP A 91 -18.65 17.05 3.75
CA ASP A 91 -18.01 17.70 2.60
C ASP A 91 -16.78 18.53 3.02
N ARG A 92 -16.84 19.18 4.18
CA ARG A 92 -15.68 19.88 4.75
C ARG A 92 -14.55 18.90 5.07
N PHE A 93 -14.85 17.75 5.69
CA PHE A 93 -13.85 16.72 5.96
C PHE A 93 -13.28 16.13 4.67
N ALA A 94 -14.11 15.88 3.64
CA ALA A 94 -13.63 15.42 2.34
C ALA A 94 -12.59 16.37 1.71
N ARG A 95 -12.81 17.69 1.81
CA ARG A 95 -11.84 18.70 1.34
C ARG A 95 -10.53 18.68 2.12
N ILE A 96 -10.59 18.44 3.43
CA ILE A 96 -9.40 18.34 4.29
C ILE A 96 -8.61 17.07 3.94
N ASP A 97 -9.29 15.94 3.77
CA ASP A 97 -8.68 14.65 3.42
C ASP A 97 -7.99 14.72 2.05
N GLU A 98 -8.64 15.34 1.05
CA GLU A 98 -8.04 15.55 -0.27
C GLU A 98 -6.78 16.43 -0.19
N ARG A 99 -6.79 17.46 0.67
CA ARG A 99 -5.61 18.31 0.87
C ARG A 99 -4.48 17.53 1.56
N LEU A 100 -4.79 16.74 2.58
CA LEU A 100 -3.82 15.88 3.26
C LEU A 100 -3.20 14.86 2.30
N TYR A 101 -4.01 14.25 1.44
CA TYR A 101 -3.53 13.32 0.41
C TYR A 101 -2.52 13.98 -0.53
N LYS A 102 -2.82 15.19 -1.02
CA LYS A 102 -1.89 15.95 -1.88
C LYS A 102 -0.56 16.24 -1.18
N LEU A 103 -0.60 16.65 0.08
CA LEU A 103 0.61 16.92 0.87
C LEU A 103 1.45 15.66 1.12
N GLN A 104 0.80 14.52 1.38
CA GLN A 104 1.51 13.25 1.58
C GLN A 104 2.19 12.75 0.31
N ARG A 105 1.60 13.01 -0.87
CA ARG A 105 2.18 12.62 -2.16
C ARG A 105 3.31 13.54 -2.64
N HIS A 106 3.25 14.80 -2.21
CA HIS A 106 4.22 15.85 -2.54
C HIS A 106 4.81 16.43 -1.26
N PRO A 107 5.73 15.69 -0.59
CA PRO A 107 6.34 16.17 0.64
C PRO A 107 7.11 17.48 0.43
N GLU A 108 7.55 17.79 -0.81
CA GLU A 108 8.10 19.11 -1.15
C GLU A 108 7.16 20.28 -0.81
N GLN A 109 5.84 20.07 -0.74
CA GLN A 109 4.87 21.09 -0.34
C GLN A 109 4.86 21.35 1.18
N LEU A 110 5.50 20.48 1.97
CA LEU A 110 5.73 20.61 3.41
C LEU A 110 7.14 21.12 3.73
N GLU A 111 8.02 21.17 2.75
CA GLU A 111 9.38 21.66 2.94
C GLU A 111 9.37 23.20 2.92
N PHE A 112 9.77 23.80 4.04
CA PHE A 112 9.87 25.26 4.22
C PHE A 112 11.13 25.86 3.57
N TYR A 113 11.87 25.08 2.79
CA TYR A 113 13.13 25.50 2.20
C TYR A 113 12.88 26.04 0.80
N ASP A 114 12.50 27.32 0.74
CA ASP A 114 12.64 28.12 -0.48
C ASP A 114 14.13 28.37 -0.72
N TRP A 115 14.61 28.04 -1.91
CA TRP A 115 15.97 28.31 -2.42
C TRP A 115 15.87 28.86 -3.83
#